data_AF-D3TSC8-F1
#
_entry.id   AF-D3TSC8-F1
#
_cell.length_a   1.000
_cell.length_b   1.000
_cell.length_c   1.000
_cell.angle_alpha   90.00
_cell.angle_beta   90.00
_cell.angle_gamma   90.00
#
_symmetry.space_group_name_H-M   'P 1'
#
loop_
_entity.id
_entity.type
_entity.pdbx_description
1 polymer ?
#
loop_
_entity_poly.entity_id
_entity_poly.type
_entity_poly.pdbx_seq_one_letter_code
_entity_poly.pdbx_strand_id
1 'polypeptide(L)'
;MKFLFNIICAFLLIIAFAYAKQDNNENCPKICHLDYAPTCGFNGQCYTTFGNACGLKAANCNAKTKFQQVELDECSRPEVRKC
;
A
#
# COMPACT_ATOMS: atom_id res chain seq x y z
N MET A 1 42.71 3.44 -11.35
CA MET A 1 41.84 4.50 -10.80
C MET A 1 40.40 4.43 -11.31
N LYS A 2 40.14 4.48 -12.62
CA LYS A 2 38.77 4.40 -13.20
C LYS A 2 38.07 3.05 -12.99
N PHE A 3 38.81 1.94 -13.04
CA PHE A 3 38.27 0.60 -12.81
C PHE A 3 37.76 0.39 -11.37
N LEU A 4 38.50 0.91 -10.38
CA LEU A 4 38.10 0.91 -8.97
C LEU A 4 36.85 1.77 -8.74
N PHE A 5 36.75 2.93 -9.39
CA PHE A 5 35.57 3.80 -9.33
C PHE A 5 34.31 3.10 -9.86
N ASN A 6 34.42 2.39 -10.99
CA ASN A 6 33.31 1.63 -11.56
C ASN A 6 32.85 0.47 -10.65
N ILE A 7 33.78 -0.22 -10.01
CA ILE A 7 33.47 -1.30 -9.06
C ILE A 7 32.73 -0.72 -7.84
N ILE A 8 33.21 0.40 -7.30
CA ILE A 8 32.58 1.07 -6.15
C ILE A 8 31.14 1.52 -6.49
N CYS A 9 30.93 2.13 -7.66
CA CYS A 9 29.59 2.53 -8.10
C CYS A 9 28.65 1.33 -8.28
N ALA A 10 29.14 0.22 -8.87
CA ALA A 10 28.35 -0.99 -9.02
C ALA A 10 27.88 -1.55 -7.67
N PHE A 11 28.78 -1.61 -6.67
CA PHE A 11 28.42 -2.01 -5.32
C PHE A 11 27.40 -1.06 -4.69
N LEU A 12 27.59 0.26 -4.75
CA LEU A 12 26.64 1.24 -4.20
C LEU A 12 25.24 1.13 -4.83
N LEU A 13 25.16 0.86 -6.13
CA LEU A 13 23.88 0.63 -6.80
C LEU A 13 23.22 -0.67 -6.32
N ILE A 14 23.96 -1.78 -6.25
CA ILE A 14 23.46 -3.06 -5.73
C ILE A 14 22.94 -2.91 -4.30
N ILE A 15 23.68 -2.17 -3.47
CA ILE A 15 23.32 -1.87 -2.09
C ILE A 15 22.01 -1.04 -2.04
N ALA A 16 21.86 -0.02 -2.88
CA ALA A 16 20.64 0.77 -2.96
C ALA A 16 19.42 -0.07 -3.41
N PHE A 17 19.58 -0.98 -4.37
CA PHE A 17 18.52 -1.90 -4.79
C PHE A 17 18.15 -2.91 -3.69
N ALA A 18 19.11 -3.35 -2.87
CA ALA A 18 18.85 -4.24 -1.75
C ALA A 18 18.08 -3.53 -0.61
N TYR A 19 18.36 -2.25 -0.36
CA TYR A 19 17.64 -1.47 0.63
C TYR A 19 16.26 -0.96 0.18
N ALA A 20 15.90 -1.07 -1.11
CA ALA A 20 14.66 -0.54 -1.67
C ALA A 20 13.38 -1.36 -1.37
N LYS A 21 13.45 -2.39 -0.51
CA LYS A 21 12.26 -3.15 -0.09
C LYS A 21 12.31 -3.48 1.39
N GLN A 22 11.66 -2.65 2.19
CA GLN A 22 11.20 -3.04 3.52
C GLN A 22 9.67 -3.00 3.55
N ASP A 23 9.06 -4.02 2.96
CA ASP A 23 7.68 -4.38 3.28
C ASP A 23 7.78 -5.46 4.36
N ASN A 24 7.78 -5.02 5.62
CA ASN A 24 7.80 -5.93 6.76
C ASN A 24 6.47 -6.69 6.79
N ASN A 25 6.54 -8.01 6.61
CA ASN A 25 5.44 -8.95 6.78
C ASN A 25 4.97 -9.10 8.25
N GLU A 26 5.08 -8.04 9.05
CA GLU A 26 4.23 -7.71 10.21
C GLU A 26 2.98 -6.91 9.75
N ASN A 27 2.74 -6.87 8.44
CA ASN A 27 1.93 -5.91 7.67
C ASN A 27 0.41 -5.97 7.89
N CYS A 28 -0.04 -6.70 8.91
CA CYS A 28 -1.43 -6.83 9.31
C CYS A 28 -1.68 -6.04 10.59
N PRO A 29 -2.13 -4.78 10.50
CA PRO A 29 -2.44 -4.02 11.69
C PRO A 29 -3.57 -4.70 12.48
N LYS A 30 -3.25 -5.12 13.71
CA LYS A 30 -4.22 -5.70 14.67
C LYS A 30 -4.99 -4.62 15.43
N ILE A 31 -4.37 -3.45 15.57
CA ILE A 31 -4.93 -2.29 16.27
C ILE A 31 -4.81 -1.12 15.31
N CYS A 32 -5.91 -0.40 15.13
CA CYS A 32 -5.96 0.85 14.39
C CYS A 32 -6.35 1.98 15.32
N HIS A 33 -5.80 3.16 15.07
CA HIS A 33 -6.25 4.39 15.71
C HIS A 33 -7.70 4.67 15.28
N LEU A 34 -8.44 5.39 16.14
CA LEU A 34 -9.84 5.77 15.91
C LEU A 34 -9.97 7.13 15.18
N ASP A 35 -8.87 7.65 14.64
CA ASP A 35 -8.90 8.84 13.80
C ASP A 35 -9.68 8.55 12.52
N TYR A 36 -10.58 9.46 12.19
CA TYR A 36 -11.35 9.38 10.97
C TYR A 36 -10.64 10.16 9.86
N ALA A 37 -10.02 9.41 8.95
CA ALA A 37 -9.31 9.90 7.78
C ALA A 37 -9.71 9.04 6.57
N PRO A 38 -10.94 9.24 6.04
CA PRO A 38 -11.60 8.26 5.18
C PRO A 38 -10.77 7.96 3.93
N THR A 39 -10.71 6.67 3.59
CA THR A 39 -9.93 6.16 2.47
C THR A 39 -10.82 5.30 1.59
N CYS A 40 -10.87 5.57 0.28
CA CYS A 40 -11.61 4.72 -0.66
C CYS A 40 -10.74 3.54 -1.11
N GLY A 41 -11.33 2.34 -1.16
CA GLY A 41 -10.70 1.14 -1.70
C GLY A 41 -11.53 0.50 -2.80
N PHE A 42 -10.86 -0.02 -3.83
CA PHE A 42 -11.46 -0.78 -4.93
C PHE A 42 -10.82 -2.17 -5.03
N ASN A 43 -11.63 -3.22 -5.08
CA ASN A 43 -11.15 -4.60 -5.11
C ASN A 43 -11.21 -5.28 -6.50
N GLY A 44 -11.42 -4.50 -7.56
CA GLY A 44 -11.65 -5.01 -8.92
C GLY A 44 -13.13 -5.23 -9.24
N GLN A 45 -14.03 -5.15 -8.25
CA GLN A 45 -15.47 -5.38 -8.44
C GLN A 45 -16.34 -4.27 -7.86
N CYS A 46 -16.00 -3.75 -6.69
CA CYS A 46 -16.78 -2.74 -5.99
C CYS A 46 -15.89 -1.83 -5.13
N TYR A 47 -16.45 -0.68 -4.76
CA TYR A 47 -15.82 0.38 -3.99
C TYR A 47 -16.34 0.41 -2.56
N THR A 48 -15.46 0.66 -1.59
CA THR A 48 -15.81 0.80 -0.17
C THR A 48 -14.93 1.84 0.50
N THR A 49 -15.53 2.66 1.36
CA THR A 49 -14.81 3.62 2.20
C THR A 49 -14.42 2.95 3.52
N PHE A 50 -13.14 3.03 3.88
CA PHE A 50 -12.60 2.65 5.18
C PHE A 50 -12.44 3.88 6.06
N GLY A 51 -12.55 3.72 7.39
CA GLY A 51 -12.43 4.83 8.34
C GLY A 51 -11.06 5.53 8.29
N ASN A 52 -10.01 4.76 8.01
CA ASN A 52 -8.66 5.25 7.74
C ASN A 52 -7.82 4.21 6.97
N ALA A 53 -6.60 4.60 6.59
CA ALA A 53 -5.66 3.75 5.87
C ALA A 53 -5.28 2.47 6.66
N CYS A 54 -5.28 2.54 8.00
CA CYS A 54 -5.05 1.36 8.83
C CYS A 54 -6.20 0.34 8.67
N GLY A 55 -7.45 0.81 8.71
CA GLY A 55 -8.62 -0.03 8.47
C GLY A 55 -8.61 -0.73 7.11
N LEU A 56 -8.18 -0.02 6.06
CA LEU A 56 -7.99 -0.61 4.72
C LEU A 56 -6.93 -1.71 4.74
N LYS A 57 -5.76 -1.45 5.34
CA LYS A 57 -4.67 -2.44 5.48
C LYS A 57 -5.11 -3.65 6.30
N ALA A 58 -5.84 -3.43 7.39
CA ALA A 58 -6.39 -4.49 8.23
C ALA A 58 -7.38 -5.36 7.45
N ALA A 59 -8.30 -4.76 6.68
CA ALA A 59 -9.24 -5.48 5.83
C ALA A 59 -8.54 -6.29 4.75
N ASN A 60 -7.41 -5.78 4.25
CA ASN A 60 -6.55 -6.51 3.33
C ASN A 60 -5.77 -7.64 4.01
N CYS A 61 -5.70 -7.74 5.33
CA CYS A 61 -5.00 -8.84 5.99
C CYS A 61 -5.71 -10.17 5.72
N ASN A 62 -4.99 -11.14 5.13
CA ASN A 62 -5.50 -12.48 4.77
C ASN A 62 -6.71 -12.52 3.81
N ALA A 63 -7.18 -11.38 3.30
CA ALA A 63 -8.25 -11.34 2.32
C ALA A 63 -7.80 -11.97 0.99
N LYS A 64 -8.67 -12.79 0.39
CA LYS A 64 -8.47 -13.36 -0.96
C LYS A 64 -8.46 -12.29 -2.04
N THR A 65 -9.29 -11.26 -1.86
CA THR A 65 -9.36 -10.09 -2.74
C THR A 65 -8.92 -8.87 -1.95
N LYS A 66 -7.93 -8.13 -2.47
CA LYS A 66 -7.41 -6.92 -1.83
C LYS A 66 -8.12 -5.68 -2.38
N PHE A 67 -8.34 -4.70 -1.52
CA PHE A 67 -8.70 -3.34 -1.90
C PHE A 67 -7.43 -2.56 -2.23
N GLN A 68 -7.36 -2.00 -3.43
CA GLN A 68 -6.41 -0.96 -3.78
C GLN A 68 -6.96 0.38 -3.32
N GLN A 69 -6.16 1.17 -2.62
CA GLN A 69 -6.54 2.54 -2.31
C GLN A 69 -6.66 3.34 -3.61
N VAL A 70 -7.78 4.03 -3.77
CA VAL A 70 -8.09 4.93 -4.90
C VAL A 70 -8.51 6.29 -4.35
N GLU A 71 -8.78 7.24 -5.24
CA GLU A 71 -9.27 8.55 -4.86
C GLU A 71 -10.58 8.46 -4.07
N LEU A 72 -10.72 9.32 -3.06
CA LEU A 72 -11.83 9.23 -2.11
C LEU A 72 -13.20 9.45 -2.79
N ASP A 73 -13.24 10.28 -3.83
CA ASP A 73 -14.46 10.63 -4.57
C ASP A 73 -15.06 9.43 -5.33
N GLU A 74 -14.24 8.45 -5.72
CA GLU A 74 -14.69 7.24 -6.42
C GLU A 74 -15.78 6.51 -5.62
N CYS A 75 -15.62 6.38 -4.31
CA CYS A 75 -16.59 5.74 -3.42
C CYS A 75 -17.91 6.54 -3.28
N SER A 76 -17.90 7.84 -3.60
CA SER A 76 -19.06 8.72 -3.52
C SER A 76 -19.86 8.77 -4.83
N ARG A 77 -19.34 8.24 -5.94
CA ARG A 77 -20.03 8.25 -7.22
C ARG A 77 -21.31 7.39 -7.16
N PRO A 78 -22.46 7.89 -7.65
CA PRO A 78 -23.72 7.14 -7.58
C PRO A 78 -23.74 5.94 -8.54
N GLU A 79 -22.93 5.99 -9.60
CA GLU A 79 -22.88 4.97 -10.65
C GLU A 79 -21.96 3.79 -10.31
N VAL A 80 -21.12 3.91 -9.28
CA VAL A 80 -20.20 2.83 -8.92
C VAL A 80 -20.88 1.76 -8.08
N ARG A 81 -20.46 0.51 -8.28
CA ARG A 81 -20.88 -0.60 -7.42
C ARG A 81 -20.20 -0.47 -6.06
N LYS A 82 -20.99 -0.45 -4.99
CA LYS A 82 -20.48 -0.45 -3.61
C LYS A 82 -20.33 -1.88 -3.08
N CYS A 83 -19.27 -2.11 -2.29
CA CYS A 83 -19.29 -3.17 -1.29
C CYS A 83 -19.82 -2.53 0.00
#